data_AF-A0A183NYB7-F1
#
_entry.id   AF-A0A183NYB7-F1
#
_cell.length_a   1.000
_cell.length_b   1.000
_cell.length_c   1.000
_cell.angle_alpha   90.00
_cell.angle_beta   90.00
_cell.angle_gamma   90.00
#
_symmetry.space_group_name_H-M   'P 1'
#
loop_
_entity.id
_entity.type
_entity.pdbx_description
1 polymer ?
#
loop_
_entity_poly.entity_id
_entity_poly.type
_entity_poly.pdbx_seq_one_letter_code
_entity_poly.pdbx_strand_id
1 'polypeptide(L)'
;MPDEAISCIREYMLDFDICKCCIIRLTNGRCQQIDLLNVFHSQAYPDEFICKLCFGLLHNPYLCDIPRNLNESQNEVEFTNEEFDKYILLYLYKELNGSHYQYTAYQLRVTEPINIMLREQFLWDELTCMSTNHVNNNSNSSTIEKLNNLQTKFTKDDINALRSYAIPAKTAWKWIVDGKLSSLLKVSLLCYVFLICFTIIYDFEDVLFFI
;
A
#
# COMPACT_ATOMS: atom_id res chain seq x y z
N MET A 1 9.08 -10.09 -18.98
CA MET A 1 10.17 -9.16 -18.60
C MET A 1 11.33 -9.98 -18.05
N PRO A 2 12.60 -9.65 -18.35
CA PRO A 2 13.75 -10.36 -17.80
C PRO A 2 13.86 -10.21 -16.28
N ASP A 3 14.26 -11.26 -15.57
CA ASP A 3 14.38 -11.23 -14.09
C ASP A 3 15.44 -10.22 -13.62
N GLU A 4 16.48 -9.99 -14.42
CA GLU A 4 17.51 -8.99 -14.13
C GLU A 4 16.98 -7.55 -14.18
N ALA A 5 16.04 -7.25 -15.08
CA ALA A 5 15.39 -5.94 -15.15
C ALA A 5 14.53 -5.70 -13.91
N ILE A 6 13.79 -6.73 -13.47
CA ILE A 6 13.01 -6.68 -12.22
C ILE A 6 13.94 -6.44 -11.03
N SER A 7 15.04 -7.20 -10.90
CA SER A 7 15.97 -7.07 -9.77
C SER A 7 16.55 -5.66 -9.69
N CYS A 8 17.01 -5.14 -10.82
CA CYS A 8 17.58 -3.79 -10.94
C CYS A 8 16.59 -2.70 -10.50
N ILE A 9 15.33 -2.79 -10.95
CA ILE A 9 14.27 -1.85 -10.55
C ILE A 9 13.93 -1.98 -9.06
N ARG A 10 13.90 -3.21 -8.52
CA ARG A 10 13.64 -3.44 -7.09
C ARG A 10 14.74 -2.87 -6.20
N GLU A 11 16.00 -3.06 -6.58
CA GLU A 11 17.17 -2.48 -5.90
C GLU A 11 17.06 -0.95 -5.87
N TYR A 12 16.78 -0.34 -7.03
CA TYR A 12 16.56 1.10 -7.12
C TYR A 12 15.44 1.58 -6.17
N MET A 13 14.30 0.88 -6.15
CA MET A 13 13.19 1.24 -5.27
C MET A 13 13.55 1.10 -3.79
N LEU A 14 14.34 0.08 -3.41
CA LEU A 14 14.83 -0.09 -2.03
C LEU A 14 15.73 1.08 -1.61
N ASP A 15 16.66 1.49 -2.48
CA ASP A 15 17.56 2.63 -2.23
C ASP A 15 16.79 3.95 -2.09
N PHE A 16 15.57 4.02 -2.61
CA PHE A 16 14.67 5.16 -2.49
C PHE A 16 13.74 5.12 -1.26
N ASP A 17 13.97 4.24 -0.29
CA ASP A 17 13.15 4.06 0.90
C ASP A 17 11.68 3.68 0.58
N ILE A 18 11.47 2.88 -0.47
CA ILE A 18 10.16 2.32 -0.81
C ILE A 18 9.96 1.00 -0.09
N CYS A 19 8.82 0.84 0.60
CA CYS A 19 8.56 -0.38 1.36
C CYS A 19 8.37 -1.61 0.45
N LYS A 20 8.72 -2.79 0.97
CA LYS A 20 8.56 -4.10 0.31
C LYS A 20 7.15 -4.34 -0.25
N CYS A 21 6.08 -3.93 0.44
CA CYS A 21 4.72 -4.01 -0.09
C CYS A 21 4.49 -3.13 -1.33
N CYS A 22 5.08 -1.93 -1.37
CA CYS A 22 5.09 -1.10 -2.58
C CYS A 22 5.92 -1.74 -3.69
N ILE A 23 7.07 -2.33 -3.37
CA ILE A 23 7.91 -2.96 -4.38
C ILE A 23 7.21 -4.16 -5.01
N ILE A 24 6.62 -5.06 -4.21
CA ILE A 24 5.95 -6.25 -4.75
C ILE A 24 4.73 -5.87 -5.60
N ARG A 25 3.91 -4.90 -5.15
CA ARG A 25 2.71 -4.47 -5.89
C ARG A 25 3.03 -3.83 -7.25
N LEU A 26 4.20 -3.18 -7.38
CA LEU A 26 4.62 -2.49 -8.60
C LEU A 26 5.43 -3.39 -9.54
N THR A 27 6.17 -4.36 -9.01
CA THR A 27 7.16 -5.14 -9.79
C THR A 27 6.74 -6.58 -10.06
N ASN A 28 5.77 -7.12 -9.31
CA ASN A 28 5.26 -8.46 -9.54
C ASN A 28 3.96 -8.38 -10.34
N GLY A 29 4.06 -8.52 -11.67
CA GLY A 29 2.90 -8.43 -12.57
C GLY A 29 1.88 -9.55 -12.42
N ARG A 30 2.10 -10.51 -11.51
CA ARG A 30 1.14 -11.53 -11.11
C ARG A 30 0.89 -11.55 -9.61
N CYS A 31 1.23 -10.46 -8.90
CA CYS A 31 1.09 -10.40 -7.45
C CYS A 31 -0.34 -10.75 -7.04
N GLN A 32 -0.49 -11.89 -6.39
CA GLN A 32 -1.74 -12.30 -5.78
C GLN A 32 -1.85 -11.69 -4.39
N GLN A 33 -3.05 -11.71 -3.82
CA GLN A 33 -3.27 -11.29 -2.44
C GLN A 33 -2.34 -12.01 -1.46
N ILE A 34 -2.14 -13.32 -1.64
CA ILE A 34 -1.27 -14.12 -0.78
C ILE A 34 0.20 -13.67 -0.85
N ASP A 35 0.69 -13.29 -2.02
CA ASP A 35 2.07 -12.81 -2.20
C ASP A 35 2.28 -11.51 -1.42
N LEU A 36 1.33 -10.57 -1.54
CA LEU A 36 1.37 -9.30 -0.82
C LEU A 36 1.31 -9.53 0.70
N LEU A 37 0.43 -10.42 1.18
CA LEU A 37 0.28 -10.72 2.60
C LEU A 37 1.54 -11.38 3.18
N ASN A 38 2.17 -12.31 2.46
CA ASN A 38 3.43 -12.91 2.88
C ASN A 38 4.53 -11.85 3.05
N VAL A 39 4.61 -10.88 2.14
CA VAL A 39 5.52 -9.74 2.26
C VAL A 39 5.14 -8.83 3.42
N PHE A 40 3.85 -8.54 3.59
CA PHE A 40 3.33 -7.71 4.68
C PHE A 40 3.65 -8.30 6.06
N HIS A 41 3.51 -9.62 6.23
CA HIS A 41 3.79 -10.27 7.51
C HIS A 41 5.28 -10.46 7.80
N SER A 42 6.13 -10.44 6.77
CA SER A 42 7.59 -10.57 6.91
C SER A 42 8.32 -9.23 6.99
N GLN A 43 7.62 -8.11 6.77
CA GLN A 43 8.24 -6.79 6.91
C GLN A 43 8.30 -6.38 8.38
N ALA A 44 9.46 -5.87 8.79
CA ALA A 44 9.66 -5.23 10.07
C ALA A 44 10.37 -3.92 9.79
N TYR A 45 9.66 -2.81 9.95
CA TYR A 45 10.22 -1.47 9.84
C TYR A 45 10.28 -0.82 11.23
N PRO A 46 11.24 0.07 11.47
CA PRO A 46 11.19 0.99 12.61
C PRO A 46 9.89 1.81 12.60
N ASP A 47 9.40 2.18 13.78
CA ASP A 47 8.18 3.00 13.92
C ASP A 47 8.28 4.35 13.18
N GLU A 48 9.50 4.89 13.05
CA GLU A 48 9.80 6.15 12.36
C GLU A 48 9.92 6.01 10.82
N PHE A 49 9.95 4.78 10.30
CA PHE A 49 10.09 4.57 8.87
C PHE A 49 8.83 5.01 8.13
N ILE A 50 9.00 5.89 7.14
CA ILE A 50 7.93 6.36 6.29
C ILE A 50 8.31 6.11 4.83
N CYS A 51 7.65 5.12 4.23
CA CYS A 51 7.77 4.83 2.80
C CYS A 51 7.51 6.08 1.95
N LYS A 52 8.46 6.44 1.07
CA LYS A 52 8.34 7.62 0.20
C LYS A 52 7.20 7.56 -0.81
N LEU A 53 6.64 6.36 -1.02
CA LEU A 53 5.54 6.12 -1.95
C LEU A 53 4.17 6.09 -1.26
N CYS A 54 3.97 5.20 -0.29
CA CYS A 54 2.66 4.98 0.33
C CYS A 54 2.47 5.67 1.69
N PHE A 55 3.48 6.37 2.22
CA PHE A 55 3.38 7.09 3.50
C PHE A 55 2.86 6.26 4.69
N GLY A 56 3.24 4.99 4.76
CA GLY A 56 2.78 4.11 5.83
C GLY A 56 1.52 3.31 5.48
N LEU A 57 0.78 3.68 4.45
CA LEU A 57 -0.49 3.02 4.10
C LEU A 57 -0.36 1.51 3.90
N LEU A 58 0.82 0.98 3.52
CA LEU A 58 0.99 -0.47 3.28
C LEU A 58 1.88 -1.18 4.30
N HIS A 59 2.28 -0.52 5.38
CA HIS A 59 3.21 -1.12 6.35
C HIS A 59 3.08 -0.60 7.79
N ASN A 60 2.52 0.60 8.00
CA ASN A 60 2.37 1.17 9.32
C ASN A 60 1.29 0.39 10.10
N PRO A 61 1.61 -0.18 11.27
CA PRO A 61 0.65 -0.95 12.08
C PRO A 61 -0.63 -0.18 12.42
N TYR A 62 -0.55 1.14 12.64
CA TYR A 62 -1.69 1.99 12.96
C TYR A 62 -2.70 2.12 11.81
N LEU A 63 -2.24 1.89 10.58
CA LEU A 63 -3.07 1.96 9.38
C LEU A 63 -3.48 0.58 8.86
N CYS A 64 -2.77 -0.49 9.25
CA CYS A 64 -2.87 -1.81 8.61
C CYS A 64 -3.21 -2.96 9.56
N ASP A 65 -3.14 -2.73 10.87
CA ASP A 65 -3.22 -3.79 11.87
C ASP A 65 -4.17 -3.41 13.02
N ILE A 66 -4.36 -4.34 13.94
CA ILE A 66 -5.08 -4.16 15.20
C ILE A 66 -4.10 -4.55 16.33
N PRO A 67 -4.17 -3.95 17.54
CA PRO A 67 -3.35 -4.36 18.66
C PRO A 67 -3.36 -5.88 18.88
N ARG A 68 -2.17 -6.46 19.10
CA ARG A 68 -1.95 -7.92 19.25
C ARG A 68 -2.66 -8.55 20.46
N ASN A 69 -3.31 -7.77 21.32
CA ASN A 69 -4.08 -8.26 22.46
C ASN A 69 -5.39 -8.96 22.06
N LEU A 70 -5.69 -9.05 20.76
CA LEU A 70 -6.68 -9.96 20.20
C LEU A 70 -6.24 -11.44 20.37
N ASN A 71 -6.30 -11.95 21.59
CA ASN A 71 -6.38 -13.39 21.77
C ASN A 71 -7.75 -13.84 21.25
N GLU A 72 -7.76 -14.64 20.19
CA GLU A 72 -8.95 -15.25 19.55
C GLU A 72 -9.83 -16.09 20.51
N SER A 73 -9.44 -16.20 21.78
CA SER A 73 -10.07 -17.02 22.82
C SER A 73 -10.88 -16.24 23.87
N GLN A 74 -10.87 -14.90 23.87
CA GLN A 74 -11.62 -14.10 24.85
C GLN A 74 -12.79 -13.36 24.19
N ASN A 75 -14.00 -13.73 24.59
CA ASN A 75 -15.26 -13.29 23.99
C ASN A 75 -15.63 -11.81 24.23
N GLU A 76 -14.84 -11.07 25.00
CA GLU A 76 -15.04 -9.64 25.24
C GLU A 76 -13.69 -8.94 25.12
N VAL A 77 -13.49 -8.25 24.00
CA VAL A 77 -12.28 -7.46 23.76
C VAL A 77 -12.55 -6.05 24.25
N GLU A 78 -11.94 -5.66 25.37
CA GLU A 78 -11.97 -4.29 25.84
C GLU A 78 -10.79 -3.52 25.22
N PHE A 79 -11.09 -2.65 24.26
CA PHE A 79 -10.13 -1.69 23.71
C PHE A 79 -10.18 -0.39 24.51
N THR A 80 -9.03 0.21 24.76
CA THR A 80 -8.92 1.53 25.38
C THR A 80 -9.28 2.64 24.38
N ASN A 81 -9.72 3.79 24.89
CA ASN A 81 -9.96 4.97 24.03
C ASN A 81 -8.72 5.38 23.23
N GLU A 82 -7.53 5.26 23.83
CA GLU A 82 -6.27 5.56 23.16
C GLU A 82 -6.01 4.62 21.97
N GLU A 83 -6.36 3.34 22.06
CA GLU A 83 -6.26 2.40 20.93
C GLU A 83 -7.25 2.73 19.82
N PHE A 84 -8.46 3.17 20.16
CA PHE A 84 -9.45 3.62 19.17
C PHE A 84 -8.98 4.84 18.39
N ASP A 85 -8.32 5.78 19.04
CA ASP A 85 -7.83 7.01 18.40
C ASP A 85 -6.55 6.77 17.58
N LYS A 86 -5.86 5.66 17.85
CA LYS A 86 -4.54 5.34 17.29
C LYS A 86 -4.60 4.37 16.10
N TYR A 87 -5.54 3.42 16.10
CA TYR A 87 -5.65 2.41 15.05
C TYR A 87 -6.88 2.65 14.17
N ILE A 88 -6.67 2.81 12.87
CA ILE A 88 -7.77 3.13 11.94
C ILE A 88 -8.86 2.04 11.93
N LEU A 89 -8.49 0.77 12.03
CA LEU A 89 -9.46 -0.33 12.01
C LEU A 89 -10.34 -0.34 13.25
N LEU A 90 -9.78 0.06 14.41
CA LEU A 90 -10.55 0.20 15.64
C LEU A 90 -11.45 1.43 15.58
N TYR A 91 -10.94 2.56 15.08
CA TYR A 91 -11.75 3.74 14.82
C TYR A 91 -12.98 3.40 13.95
N LEU A 92 -12.77 2.73 12.82
CA LEU A 92 -13.86 2.31 11.93
C LEU A 92 -14.85 1.37 12.64
N TYR A 93 -14.37 0.42 13.44
CA TYR A 93 -15.22 -0.46 14.22
C TYR A 93 -16.09 0.28 15.24
N LYS A 94 -15.51 1.26 15.95
CA LYS A 94 -16.22 2.12 16.89
C LYS A 94 -17.33 2.90 16.20
N GLU A 95 -17.03 3.55 15.08
CA GLU A 95 -18.00 4.32 14.30
C GLU A 95 -19.13 3.44 13.76
N LEU A 96 -18.80 2.25 13.23
CA LEU A 96 -19.81 1.30 12.73
C LEU A 96 -20.73 0.82 13.86
N ASN A 97 -20.22 0.51 15.04
CA ASN A 97 -21.07 0.08 16.15
C ASN A 97 -21.85 1.24 16.79
N GLY A 98 -21.31 2.46 16.75
CA GLY A 98 -22.01 3.69 17.16
C GLY A 98 -23.15 4.08 16.22
N SER A 99 -23.11 3.65 14.95
CA SER A 99 -24.11 4.00 13.93
C SER A 99 -25.47 3.31 14.09
N HIS A 100 -25.61 2.36 15.03
CA HIS A 100 -26.83 1.58 15.28
C HIS A 100 -27.39 0.81 14.07
N TYR A 101 -26.63 0.63 12.99
CA TYR A 101 -27.04 -0.20 11.87
C TYR A 101 -27.00 -1.68 12.23
N GLN A 102 -28.02 -2.43 11.80
CA GLN A 102 -27.95 -3.89 11.74
C GLN A 102 -27.36 -4.29 10.40
N TYR A 103 -26.21 -4.96 10.41
CA TYR A 103 -25.52 -5.44 9.20
C TYR A 103 -25.12 -6.90 9.36
N THR A 104 -25.26 -7.66 8.28
CA THR A 104 -24.82 -9.07 8.20
C THR A 104 -23.54 -9.24 7.38
N ALA A 105 -23.12 -8.17 6.70
CA ALA A 105 -21.92 -8.09 5.89
C ALA A 105 -21.64 -6.64 5.47
N TYR A 106 -20.45 -6.39 4.92
CA TYR A 106 -19.98 -5.06 4.55
C TYR A 106 -19.19 -5.06 3.23
N GLN A 107 -19.08 -3.88 2.61
CA GLN A 107 -18.17 -3.62 1.49
C GLN A 107 -17.27 -2.43 1.82
N LEU A 108 -15.97 -2.68 2.03
CA LEU A 108 -14.99 -1.62 2.20
C LEU A 108 -14.73 -0.92 0.86
N ARG A 109 -15.00 0.39 0.79
CA ARG A 109 -14.59 1.27 -0.31
C ARG A 109 -13.58 2.29 0.21
N VAL A 110 -12.52 2.47 -0.56
CA VAL A 110 -11.35 3.26 -0.18
C VAL A 110 -11.04 4.20 -1.31
N THR A 111 -10.98 5.49 -1.02
CA THR A 111 -10.45 6.48 -1.96
C THR A 111 -8.95 6.54 -1.77
N GLU A 112 -8.22 6.37 -2.88
CA GLU A 112 -6.76 6.49 -2.84
C GLU A 112 -6.38 7.96 -2.69
N PRO A 113 -5.52 8.29 -1.72
CA PRO A 113 -4.99 9.64 -1.58
C PRO A 113 -4.28 10.10 -2.87
N ILE A 114 -4.61 11.30 -3.37
CA ILE A 114 -4.03 11.85 -4.61
C ILE A 114 -2.51 11.94 -4.52
N ASN A 115 -1.97 12.23 -3.34
CA ASN A 115 -0.53 12.29 -3.10
C ASN A 115 0.18 10.95 -3.38
N ILE A 116 -0.45 9.79 -3.10
CA ILE A 116 0.11 8.47 -3.42
C ILE A 116 0.11 8.25 -4.93
N MET A 117 -0.98 8.60 -5.61
CA MET A 117 -1.07 8.50 -7.08
C MET A 117 0.01 9.36 -7.77
N LEU A 118 0.21 10.59 -7.29
CA LEU A 118 1.24 11.50 -7.83
C LEU A 118 2.66 10.96 -7.60
N ARG A 119 2.94 10.45 -6.39
CA ARG A 119 4.26 9.87 -6.08
C ARG A 119 4.57 8.65 -6.91
N GLU A 120 3.57 7.81 -7.15
CA GLU A 120 3.70 6.67 -8.05
C GLU A 120 3.99 7.14 -9.48
N GLN A 121 3.29 8.16 -9.95
CA GLN A 121 3.57 8.75 -11.26
C GLN A 121 5.00 9.30 -11.36
N PHE A 122 5.48 10.03 -10.35
CA PHE A 122 6.86 10.52 -10.31
C PHE A 122 7.90 9.40 -10.34
N LEU A 123 7.67 8.30 -9.60
CA LEU A 123 8.54 7.12 -9.63
C LEU A 123 8.60 6.51 -11.05
N TRP A 124 7.46 6.37 -11.72
CA TRP A 124 7.41 5.86 -13.09
C TRP A 124 8.15 6.76 -14.08
N ASP A 125 8.00 8.07 -13.94
CA ASP A 125 8.67 9.06 -14.79
C ASP A 125 10.19 9.05 -14.56
N GLU A 126 10.63 8.92 -13.30
CA GLU A 126 12.04 8.82 -12.94
C GLU A 126 12.69 7.55 -13.50
N LEU A 127 12.05 6.38 -13.33
CA LEU A 127 12.50 5.13 -13.95
C LEU A 127 12.59 5.25 -15.48
N THR A 128 11.61 5.91 -16.10
CA THR A 128 11.61 6.13 -17.55
C THR A 128 12.77 7.02 -17.97
N CYS A 129 13.03 8.10 -17.23
CA CYS A 129 14.15 9.00 -17.48
C CYS A 129 15.50 8.29 -17.39
N MET A 130 15.68 7.41 -16.39
CA MET A 130 16.88 6.58 -16.26
C MET A 130 17.09 5.68 -17.47
N SER A 131 16.01 5.08 -18.01
CA SER A 131 16.10 4.24 -19.22
C SER A 131 16.49 5.03 -20.47
N THR A 132 16.12 6.32 -20.57
CA THR A 132 16.37 7.15 -21.77
C THR A 132 17.69 7.91 -21.74
N ASN A 133 18.15 8.36 -20.57
CA ASN A 133 19.41 9.11 -20.46
C ASN A 133 20.63 8.28 -20.87
N HIS A 134 20.57 6.95 -20.73
CA HIS A 134 21.63 6.07 -21.21
C HIS A 134 21.65 5.90 -22.74
N VAL A 135 20.52 6.04 -23.44
CA VAL A 135 20.47 6.00 -24.91
C VAL A 135 21.17 7.23 -25.51
N ASN A 136 21.16 8.37 -24.80
CA ASN A 136 21.75 9.63 -25.27
C ASN A 136 23.15 9.95 -24.69
N ASN A 137 23.55 9.33 -23.58
CA ASN A 137 24.85 9.58 -22.91
C ASN A 137 26.05 8.84 -23.53
N ASN A 138 26.01 8.57 -24.83
CA ASN A 138 27.25 8.43 -25.63
C ASN A 138 27.96 9.78 -25.87
N SER A 139 27.55 10.83 -25.15
CA SER A 139 28.11 12.18 -25.24
C SER A 139 28.35 12.79 -23.86
N ASN A 140 29.63 12.75 -23.46
CA ASN A 140 30.33 13.45 -22.38
C ASN A 140 29.54 14.47 -21.52
N SER A 141 29.29 14.13 -20.25
CA SER A 141 29.15 15.14 -19.18
C SER A 141 29.46 14.55 -17.79
N SER A 142 30.42 15.16 -17.10
CA SER A 142 31.14 14.66 -15.92
C SER A 142 30.56 15.13 -14.59
N THR A 143 29.23 15.10 -14.40
CA THR A 143 28.62 15.56 -13.13
C THR A 143 27.64 14.58 -12.48
N ILE A 144 27.59 13.33 -12.94
CA ILE A 144 26.64 12.28 -12.46
C ILE A 144 27.44 11.06 -11.94
N GLU A 145 28.44 11.27 -11.11
CA GLU A 145 29.36 10.19 -10.69
C GLU A 145 28.80 9.20 -9.66
N LYS A 146 27.56 9.37 -9.17
CA LYS A 146 26.90 8.37 -8.28
C LYS A 146 25.78 7.54 -8.91
N LEU A 147 25.36 7.88 -10.13
CA LEU A 147 24.31 7.15 -10.87
C LEU A 147 24.89 6.25 -11.99
N ASN A 148 26.19 6.36 -12.26
CA ASN A 148 26.83 5.76 -13.44
C ASN A 148 27.20 4.27 -13.34
N ASN A 149 26.91 3.58 -12.22
CA ASN A 149 27.26 2.15 -12.08
C ASN A 149 26.08 1.18 -12.22
N LEU A 150 24.85 1.65 -12.34
CA LEU A 150 23.75 0.82 -12.84
C LEU A 150 23.80 0.87 -14.37
N GLN A 151 24.61 0.00 -14.96
CA GLN A 151 24.48 -0.36 -16.37
C GLN A 151 23.01 -0.75 -16.57
N THR A 152 22.18 0.13 -17.15
CA THR A 152 20.72 0.03 -17.04
C THR A 152 20.24 -1.24 -17.73
N LYS A 153 19.89 -2.25 -16.93
CA LYS A 153 19.42 -3.57 -17.37
C LYS A 153 17.95 -3.60 -17.78
N PHE A 154 17.30 -2.44 -17.94
CA PHE A 154 15.88 -2.32 -18.24
C PHE A 154 15.61 -1.19 -19.23
N THR A 155 14.54 -1.34 -20.01
CA THR A 155 14.11 -0.42 -21.06
C THR A 155 12.82 0.32 -20.70
N LYS A 156 12.43 1.31 -21.51
CA LYS A 156 11.11 1.96 -21.40
C LYS A 156 9.95 0.96 -21.55
N ASP A 157 10.10 -0.04 -22.41
CA ASP A 157 9.07 -1.06 -22.63
C ASP A 157 8.92 -1.98 -21.42
N ASP A 158 10.03 -2.27 -20.72
CA ASP A 158 10.01 -3.01 -19.44
C ASP A 158 9.22 -2.23 -18.37
N ILE A 159 9.43 -0.91 -18.29
CA ILE A 159 8.70 -0.03 -17.35
C ILE A 159 7.22 0.04 -17.69
N ASN A 160 6.88 0.21 -18.97
CA ASN A 160 5.49 0.22 -19.43
C ASN A 160 4.79 -1.12 -19.13
N ALA A 161 5.50 -2.24 -19.30
CA ALA A 161 5.00 -3.55 -18.96
C ALA A 161 4.72 -3.66 -17.46
N LEU A 162 5.67 -3.29 -16.59
CA LEU A 162 5.44 -3.27 -15.13
C LEU A 162 4.23 -2.43 -14.74
N ARG A 163 4.16 -1.21 -15.26
CA ARG A 163 3.08 -0.27 -14.96
C ARG A 163 1.71 -0.82 -15.32
N SER A 164 1.60 -1.61 -16.39
CA SER A 164 0.32 -2.20 -16.81
C SER A 164 -0.21 -3.29 -15.87
N TYR A 165 0.66 -3.90 -15.05
CA TYR A 165 0.28 -4.90 -14.06
C TYR A 165 0.39 -4.38 -12.61
N ALA A 166 0.71 -3.09 -12.43
CA ALA A 166 0.84 -2.49 -11.12
C ALA A 166 -0.50 -2.51 -10.37
N ILE A 167 -0.47 -2.96 -9.12
CA ILE A 167 -1.66 -2.98 -8.27
C ILE A 167 -1.78 -1.65 -7.54
N PRO A 168 -2.93 -0.95 -7.63
CA PRO A 168 -3.16 0.31 -6.91
C PRO A 168 -2.98 0.16 -5.40
N ALA A 169 -2.48 1.20 -4.72
CA ALA A 169 -2.21 1.11 -3.28
C ALA A 169 -3.50 0.87 -2.49
N LYS A 170 -4.64 1.43 -2.92
CA LYS A 170 -5.95 1.14 -2.31
C LYS A 170 -6.33 -0.33 -2.34
N THR A 171 -6.00 -1.04 -3.43
CA THR A 171 -6.31 -2.46 -3.59
C THR A 171 -5.40 -3.29 -2.69
N ALA A 172 -4.12 -2.95 -2.66
CA ALA A 172 -3.14 -3.58 -1.78
C ALA A 172 -3.48 -3.38 -0.29
N TRP A 173 -3.89 -2.17 0.10
CA TRP A 173 -4.32 -1.89 1.47
C TRP A 173 -5.55 -2.71 1.85
N LYS A 174 -6.57 -2.73 0.97
CA LYS A 174 -7.77 -3.54 1.15
C LYS A 174 -7.43 -5.02 1.41
N TRP A 175 -6.52 -5.59 0.63
CA TRP A 175 -6.04 -6.96 0.84
C TRP A 175 -5.41 -7.20 2.22
N ILE A 176 -4.71 -6.21 2.77
CA ILE A 176 -4.04 -6.27 4.08
C ILE A 176 -5.06 -6.20 5.24
N VAL A 177 -6.09 -5.36 5.10
CA VAL A 177 -7.01 -5.05 6.21
C VAL A 177 -8.31 -5.83 6.21
N ASP A 178 -8.81 -6.28 5.04
CA ASP A 178 -10.13 -6.89 4.90
C ASP A 178 -10.32 -8.09 5.84
N GLY A 179 -9.32 -8.97 5.93
CA GLY A 179 -9.38 -10.14 6.81
C GLY A 179 -9.51 -9.75 8.28
N LYS A 180 -8.78 -8.72 8.71
CA LYS A 180 -8.80 -8.25 10.11
C LYS A 180 -10.10 -7.53 10.44
N LEU A 181 -10.58 -6.67 9.54
CA LEU A 181 -11.84 -5.95 9.72
C LEU A 181 -13.03 -6.91 9.73
N SER A 182 -13.03 -7.95 8.88
CA SER A 182 -14.07 -8.98 8.89
C SER A 182 -14.09 -9.76 10.20
N SER A 183 -12.92 -10.12 10.71
CA SER A 183 -12.78 -10.77 12.03
C SER A 183 -13.31 -9.87 13.15
N LEU A 184 -12.92 -8.59 13.15
CA LEU A 184 -13.31 -7.61 14.15
C LEU A 184 -14.84 -7.37 14.18
N LEU A 185 -15.47 -7.26 13.01
CA LEU A 185 -16.92 -7.05 12.90
C LEU A 185 -17.74 -8.34 13.07
N LYS A 186 -17.10 -9.53 13.12
CA LYS A 186 -17.76 -10.85 13.15
C LYS A 186 -18.78 -11.06 12.03
N VAL A 187 -18.58 -10.42 10.87
CA VAL A 187 -19.45 -10.53 9.69
C VAL A 187 -18.64 -10.86 8.45
N SER A 188 -19.24 -11.65 7.57
CA SER A 188 -18.65 -12.05 6.30
C SER A 188 -18.49 -10.86 5.35
N LEU A 189 -17.46 -10.91 4.51
CA LEU A 189 -17.32 -10.00 3.39
C LEU A 189 -18.43 -10.30 2.35
N LEU A 190 -19.25 -9.32 2.00
CA LEU A 190 -20.23 -9.47 0.91
C LEU A 190 -19.50 -9.28 -0.42
N CYS A 191 -19.34 -10.36 -1.20
CA CYS A 191 -18.85 -10.23 -2.57
C CYS A 191 -19.91 -9.58 -3.49
N TYR A 192 -21.22 -9.74 -3.27
CA TYR A 192 -22.28 -9.03 -3.97
C TYR A 192 -23.62 -9.16 -3.20
N VAL A 193 -24.42 -8.08 -3.17
CA VAL A 193 -25.84 -7.96 -2.75
C VAL A 193 -26.14 -7.65 -1.27
N PHE A 194 -25.94 -6.39 -0.87
CA PHE A 194 -26.81 -5.47 -0.09
C PHE A 194 -25.92 -4.31 0.40
N LEU A 195 -26.37 -3.07 0.20
CA LEU A 195 -25.51 -1.91 0.02
C LEU A 195 -25.43 -1.04 1.31
N ILE A 196 -24.29 -1.03 1.99
CA ILE A 196 -23.87 0.12 2.80
C ILE A 196 -22.53 0.60 2.23
N CYS A 197 -22.52 1.80 1.67
CA CYS A 197 -21.33 2.40 1.06
C CYS A 197 -20.68 3.34 2.07
N PHE A 198 -19.42 3.09 2.41
CA PHE A 198 -18.59 4.08 3.11
C PHE A 198 -17.46 4.49 2.18
N THR A 199 -17.32 5.80 1.93
CA THR A 199 -16.19 6.37 1.20
C THR A 199 -15.24 6.98 2.23
N ILE A 200 -14.05 6.38 2.40
CA ILE A 200 -12.99 6.96 3.21
C ILE A 200 -12.15 7.87 2.30
N ILE A 201 -12.17 9.18 2.56
CA ILE A 201 -11.30 10.18 1.95
C ILE A 201 -10.26 10.58 3.00
N TYR A 202 -8.98 10.39 2.69
CA TYR A 202 -7.89 10.93 3.51
C TYR A 202 -7.43 12.25 2.89
N ASP A 203 -7.71 13.35 3.60
CA ASP A 203 -6.92 14.57 3.48
C ASP A 203 -6.01 14.65 4.70
N PHE A 204 -4.73 15.01 4.50
CA PHE A 204 -3.72 15.02 5.57
C PHE A 204 -3.92 16.14 6.61
N GLU A 205 -5.03 16.90 6.52
CA GLU A 205 -5.36 17.95 7.49
C GLU A 205 -6.78 17.87 8.07
N ASP A 206 -7.77 17.22 7.45
CA ASP A 206 -9.11 17.04 8.04
C ASP A 206 -9.86 15.89 7.35
N VAL A 207 -10.42 14.96 8.12
CA VAL A 207 -11.25 13.85 7.58
C VAL A 207 -12.66 14.38 7.31
N LEU A 208 -12.96 14.72 6.04
CA LEU A 208 -14.32 15.02 5.60
C LEU A 208 -15.04 13.75 5.10
N PHE A 209 -16.19 13.46 5.70
CA PHE A 209 -17.14 12.46 5.22
C PHE A 209 -18.25 13.12 4.39
N PHE A 210 -18.63 12.49 3.28
CA PHE A 210 -19.91 12.73 2.59
C PHE A 210 -20.76 11.46 2.65
N ILE A 211 -22.02 11.64 3.07
CA ILE A 211 -23.09 10.62 3.13
C ILE A 211 -23.63 10.35 1.73
#